data_AF-A0A3C0IWP7-F1
#
_entry.id   AF-A0A3C0IWP7-F1
#
_cell.length_a   1.000
_cell.length_b   1.000
_cell.length_c   1.000
_cell.angle_alpha   90.00
_cell.angle_beta   90.00
_cell.angle_gamma   90.00
#
_symmetry.space_group_name_H-M   'P 1'
#
loop_
_entity.id
_entity.type
_entity.pdbx_description
1 polymer ?
#
loop_
_entity_poly.entity_id
_entity_poly.type
_entity_poly.pdbx_seq_one_letter_code
_entity_poly.pdbx_strand_id
1 'polypeptide(L)'
;DTMDTFVCSSWYFDRFCSPHESDTPFSREAVDYWMPVDQYIGGVEHAIMHLMYARFFTMVMRDLGLVGVDEPFKNLLTQGMVLLGGHKMSKSKGNTIEPDEIVAKYGADTARLFTLFASPVERDLEWSDEGVEGCWRFLQRVWRLVHRCVEGRESSRLAEGRVTAATAGMAADGSAVQRVRRAAHAALKKVTEDLGVRNSLNTAIAAIMEYVNALYSLKDQAFAEDGGDAAMAEAIDLLVVMLAPFAPHIAEELWHEVGHSESVHREPWPKYDPDVLTVESVEIAVQVNGKVRDRITVSVDVSEDAAFEAAMASARVSAAIGSASVKKTILVPGKLLNIVARRESP
;
A
#
# COMPACT_ATOMS: atom_id res chain seq x y z
N ASP A 1 -48.06 -5.69 -16.84
CA ASP A 1 -46.83 -6.19 -16.18
C ASP A 1 -45.62 -5.43 -16.68
N THR A 2 -44.58 -5.38 -15.87
CA THR A 2 -43.26 -4.83 -16.20
C THR A 2 -42.20 -5.89 -15.91
N MET A 3 -41.06 -5.80 -16.59
CA MET A 3 -39.92 -6.67 -16.28
C MET A 3 -39.40 -6.37 -14.86
N ASP A 4 -38.92 -7.42 -14.20
CA ASP A 4 -38.23 -7.30 -12.90
C ASP A 4 -36.89 -6.55 -13.06
N THR A 5 -36.44 -5.87 -12.02
CA THR A 5 -35.21 -5.06 -12.06
C THR A 5 -33.95 -5.89 -12.32
N PHE A 6 -33.94 -7.18 -11.96
CA PHE A 6 -32.83 -8.08 -12.28
C PHE A 6 -32.66 -8.30 -13.78
N VAL A 7 -33.69 -8.10 -14.61
CA VAL A 7 -33.53 -8.16 -16.07
C VAL A 7 -32.55 -7.09 -16.54
N CYS A 8 -32.61 -5.89 -15.98
CA CYS A 8 -31.68 -4.81 -16.31
C CYS A 8 -30.27 -5.09 -15.77
N SER A 9 -30.15 -5.57 -14.53
CA SER A 9 -28.82 -5.78 -13.91
C SER A 9 -28.09 -7.03 -14.43
N SER A 10 -28.75 -7.88 -15.21
CA SER A 10 -28.12 -9.13 -15.69
C SER A 10 -27.18 -8.95 -16.88
N TRP A 11 -27.18 -7.80 -17.57
CA TRP A 11 -26.39 -7.58 -18.79
C TRP A 11 -25.85 -6.15 -18.95
N TYR A 12 -26.04 -5.29 -17.94
CA TYR A 12 -25.59 -3.89 -18.02
C TYR A 12 -24.08 -3.73 -18.26
N PHE A 13 -23.28 -4.69 -17.80
CA PHE A 13 -21.83 -4.70 -17.99
C PHE A 13 -21.44 -4.87 -19.47
N ASP A 14 -22.20 -5.67 -20.24
CA ASP A 14 -22.01 -5.77 -21.69
C ASP A 14 -22.44 -4.48 -22.40
N ARG A 15 -23.53 -3.85 -21.93
CA ARG A 15 -24.00 -2.57 -22.48
C ARG A 15 -22.98 -1.45 -22.29
N PHE A 16 -22.21 -1.45 -21.21
CA PHE A 16 -21.17 -0.45 -20.98
C PHE A 16 -20.04 -0.49 -22.01
N CYS A 17 -19.84 -1.60 -22.72
CA CYS A 17 -18.87 -1.68 -23.81
C CYS A 17 -19.24 -0.77 -24.98
N SER A 18 -20.54 -0.52 -25.19
CA SER A 18 -21.05 0.37 -26.25
C SER A 18 -22.41 0.97 -25.87
N PRO A 19 -22.45 1.95 -24.95
CA PRO A 19 -23.70 2.39 -24.30
C PRO A 19 -24.61 3.22 -25.21
N HIS A 20 -24.14 3.62 -26.39
CA HIS A 20 -24.82 4.54 -27.30
C HIS A 20 -25.41 3.87 -28.55
N GLU A 21 -25.36 2.54 -28.66
CA GLU A 21 -26.00 1.82 -29.77
C GLU A 21 -27.52 2.04 -29.76
N SER A 22 -28.10 2.46 -30.88
CA SER A 22 -29.54 2.72 -31.03
C SER A 22 -30.33 1.49 -31.42
N ASP A 23 -29.77 0.68 -32.32
CA ASP A 23 -30.50 -0.37 -33.03
C ASP A 23 -30.11 -1.79 -32.55
N THR A 24 -29.07 -1.88 -31.73
CA THR A 24 -28.59 -3.13 -31.13
C THR A 24 -28.43 -2.98 -29.61
N PRO A 25 -28.51 -4.09 -28.85
CA PRO A 25 -28.24 -4.07 -27.41
C PRO A 25 -26.81 -3.62 -27.09
N PHE A 26 -25.84 -3.96 -27.92
CA PHE A 26 -24.43 -3.52 -27.86
C PHE A 26 -23.69 -4.00 -29.12
N SER A 27 -22.50 -3.45 -29.36
CA SER A 27 -21.58 -3.89 -30.40
C SER A 27 -20.86 -5.16 -29.98
N ARG A 28 -20.90 -6.20 -30.84
CA ARG A 28 -20.18 -7.45 -30.63
C ARG A 28 -18.66 -7.25 -30.53
N GLU A 29 -18.11 -6.37 -31.38
CA GLU A 29 -16.68 -6.05 -31.38
C GLU A 29 -16.25 -5.39 -30.07
N ALA A 30 -17.06 -4.45 -29.57
CA ALA A 30 -16.76 -3.75 -28.31
C ALA A 30 -16.80 -4.71 -27.11
N VAL A 31 -17.78 -5.62 -27.09
CA VAL A 31 -17.86 -6.66 -26.06
C VAL A 31 -16.67 -7.62 -26.13
N ASP A 32 -16.31 -8.11 -27.32
CA ASP A 32 -15.16 -9.03 -27.46
C ASP A 32 -13.82 -8.37 -27.06
N TYR A 33 -13.73 -7.04 -27.13
CA TYR A 33 -12.55 -6.29 -26.65
C TYR A 33 -12.51 -6.17 -25.11
N TRP A 34 -13.62 -5.78 -24.47
CA TRP A 34 -13.66 -5.45 -23.04
C TRP A 34 -13.96 -6.63 -22.14
N MET A 35 -14.69 -7.63 -22.63
CA MET A 35 -15.18 -8.76 -21.84
C MET A 35 -14.23 -9.96 -21.93
N PRO A 36 -14.17 -10.79 -20.87
CA PRO A 36 -14.96 -10.67 -19.63
C PRO A 36 -14.36 -9.64 -18.68
N VAL A 37 -15.17 -9.11 -17.76
CA VAL A 37 -14.70 -8.16 -16.74
C VAL A 37 -13.59 -8.84 -15.91
N ASP A 38 -12.42 -8.20 -15.84
CA ASP A 38 -11.28 -8.77 -15.12
C ASP A 38 -11.53 -8.87 -13.62
N GLN A 39 -12.13 -7.85 -13.02
CA GLN A 39 -12.43 -7.77 -11.59
C GLN A 39 -13.81 -7.16 -11.37
N TYR A 40 -14.75 -7.97 -10.87
CA TYR A 40 -16.06 -7.51 -10.40
C TYR A 40 -16.03 -7.32 -8.88
N ILE A 41 -16.54 -6.20 -8.39
CA ILE A 41 -16.59 -5.87 -6.96
C ILE A 41 -18.05 -5.65 -6.58
N GLY A 42 -18.56 -6.42 -5.61
CA GLY A 42 -19.95 -6.32 -5.17
C GLY A 42 -20.21 -7.08 -3.88
N GLY A 43 -21.18 -6.63 -3.08
CA GLY A 43 -21.47 -7.25 -1.78
C GLY A 43 -21.95 -8.70 -1.90
N VAL A 44 -21.66 -9.51 -0.87
CA VAL A 44 -22.03 -10.93 -0.81
C VAL A 44 -23.55 -11.15 -0.88
N GLU A 45 -24.35 -10.13 -0.55
CA GLU A 45 -25.81 -10.17 -0.68
C GLU A 45 -26.30 -10.48 -2.10
N HIS A 46 -25.46 -10.27 -3.13
CA HIS A 46 -25.81 -10.50 -4.52
C HIS A 46 -25.48 -11.92 -5.02
N ALA A 47 -24.93 -12.80 -4.18
CA ALA A 47 -24.44 -14.13 -4.54
C ALA A 47 -25.47 -15.04 -5.25
N ILE A 48 -26.71 -15.08 -4.75
CA ILE A 48 -27.72 -16.05 -5.21
C ILE A 48 -28.78 -15.46 -6.16
N MET A 49 -28.72 -14.16 -6.44
CA MET A 49 -29.66 -13.48 -7.35
C MET A 49 -28.89 -12.89 -8.51
N HIS A 50 -28.51 -11.61 -8.42
CA HIS A 50 -27.81 -10.87 -9.47
C HIS A 50 -26.63 -11.64 -10.07
N LEU A 51 -25.72 -12.22 -9.25
CA LEU A 51 -24.57 -12.95 -9.78
C LEU A 51 -24.96 -14.23 -10.53
N MET A 52 -26.04 -14.90 -10.13
CA MET A 52 -26.57 -16.04 -10.86
C MET A 52 -27.23 -15.61 -12.17
N TYR A 53 -28.03 -14.54 -12.15
CA TYR A 53 -28.70 -14.03 -13.33
C TYR A 53 -27.72 -13.45 -14.36
N ALA A 54 -26.68 -12.74 -13.92
CA ALA A 54 -25.60 -12.26 -14.78
C ALA A 54 -24.96 -13.42 -15.57
N ARG A 55 -24.54 -14.48 -14.88
CA ARG A 55 -23.98 -15.68 -15.52
C ARG A 55 -24.96 -16.34 -16.48
N PHE A 56 -26.22 -16.49 -16.07
CA PHE A 56 -27.26 -17.06 -16.91
C PHE A 56 -27.47 -16.26 -18.21
N PHE A 57 -27.60 -14.93 -18.10
CA PHE A 57 -27.75 -14.06 -19.26
C PHE A 57 -26.52 -14.11 -20.18
N THR A 58 -25.30 -14.12 -19.63
CA THR A 58 -24.09 -14.28 -20.44
C THR A 58 -24.11 -15.59 -21.25
N MET A 59 -24.47 -16.72 -20.63
CA MET A 59 -24.60 -17.99 -21.34
C MET A 59 -25.66 -17.95 -22.45
N VAL A 60 -26.82 -17.36 -22.18
CA VAL A 60 -27.89 -17.18 -23.18
C VAL A 60 -27.41 -16.29 -24.33
N MET A 61 -26.78 -15.16 -24.03
CA MET A 61 -26.28 -14.23 -25.04
C MET A 61 -25.15 -14.85 -25.87
N ARG A 62 -24.32 -15.70 -25.28
CA ARG A 62 -23.29 -16.47 -25.99
C ARG A 62 -23.94 -17.43 -26.99
N ASP A 63 -24.95 -18.18 -26.56
CA ASP A 63 -25.65 -19.15 -27.43
C ASP A 63 -26.41 -18.45 -28.58
N LEU A 64 -26.82 -17.19 -28.37
CA LEU A 64 -27.38 -16.31 -29.41
C LEU A 64 -26.32 -15.63 -30.29
N GLY A 65 -25.02 -15.83 -30.03
CA GLY A 65 -23.93 -15.23 -30.77
C GLY A 65 -23.69 -13.74 -30.49
N LEU A 66 -24.24 -13.20 -29.39
CA LEU A 66 -24.09 -11.79 -29.01
C LEU A 66 -22.80 -11.51 -28.26
N VAL A 67 -22.26 -12.49 -27.52
CA VAL A 67 -21.00 -12.37 -26.78
C VAL A 67 -20.07 -13.56 -27.06
N GLY A 68 -18.76 -13.37 -26.89
CA GLY A 68 -17.75 -14.41 -27.10
C GLY A 68 -17.31 -15.16 -25.84
N VAL A 69 -17.77 -14.75 -24.67
CA VAL A 69 -17.30 -15.24 -23.37
C VAL A 69 -18.29 -16.21 -22.74
N ASP A 70 -17.77 -17.17 -21.96
CA ASP A 70 -18.60 -18.15 -21.23
C ASP A 70 -19.09 -17.63 -19.88
N GLU A 71 -18.30 -16.77 -19.23
CA GLU A 71 -18.55 -16.21 -17.91
C GLU A 71 -18.29 -14.70 -17.94
N PRO A 72 -19.13 -13.87 -17.28
CA PRO A 72 -19.01 -12.42 -17.37
C PRO A 72 -17.85 -11.84 -16.56
N PHE A 73 -17.39 -12.54 -15.52
CA PHE A 73 -16.41 -12.02 -14.54
C PHE A 73 -15.28 -13.04 -14.33
N LYS A 74 -14.01 -12.64 -14.53
CA LYS A 74 -12.84 -13.49 -14.24
C LYS A 74 -12.59 -13.61 -12.73
N ASN A 75 -12.66 -12.49 -12.03
CA ASN A 75 -12.50 -12.42 -10.57
C ASN A 75 -13.72 -11.74 -9.94
N LEU A 76 -14.12 -12.24 -8.77
CA LEU A 76 -15.14 -11.63 -7.92
C LEU A 76 -14.50 -11.29 -6.59
N LEU A 77 -14.61 -10.03 -6.18
CA LEU A 77 -14.25 -9.57 -4.86
C LEU A 77 -15.52 -9.13 -4.14
N THR A 78 -15.82 -9.78 -3.02
CA THR A 78 -16.98 -9.43 -2.21
C THR A 78 -16.56 -8.53 -1.06
N GLN A 79 -16.86 -7.23 -1.16
CA GLN A 79 -16.51 -6.32 -0.08
C GLN A 79 -17.35 -6.57 1.18
N GLY A 80 -16.74 -6.32 2.33
CA GLY A 80 -17.43 -6.33 3.62
C GLY A 80 -18.42 -5.18 3.78
N MET A 81 -19.24 -5.29 4.82
CA MET A 81 -20.27 -4.30 5.12
C MET A 81 -19.69 -3.14 5.94
N VAL A 82 -20.23 -1.93 5.72
CA VAL A 82 -19.98 -0.80 6.62
C VAL A 82 -20.97 -0.85 7.79
N LEU A 83 -20.43 -0.88 9.00
CA LEU A 83 -21.14 -1.01 10.26
C LEU A 83 -21.04 0.28 11.08
N LEU A 84 -22.06 0.56 11.89
CA LEU A 84 -22.05 1.59 12.92
C LEU A 84 -22.64 1.02 14.21
N GLY A 85 -21.84 0.99 15.27
CA GLY A 85 -22.18 0.34 16.53
C GLY A 85 -22.37 -1.17 16.37
N GLY A 86 -21.59 -1.82 15.49
CA GLY A 86 -21.72 -3.25 15.19
C GLY A 86 -22.96 -3.63 14.36
N HIS A 87 -23.68 -2.65 13.81
CA HIS A 87 -24.86 -2.87 12.98
C HIS A 87 -24.68 -2.34 11.57
N LYS A 88 -25.11 -3.12 10.56
CA LYS A 88 -25.21 -2.64 9.17
C LYS A 88 -25.94 -1.30 9.10
N MET A 89 -25.34 -0.32 8.43
CA MET A 89 -25.98 0.97 8.18
C MET A 89 -27.25 0.78 7.33
N SER A 90 -28.35 1.39 7.76
CA SER A 90 -29.61 1.40 7.01
C SER A 90 -30.48 2.59 7.41
N LYS A 91 -31.24 3.12 6.44
CA LYS A 91 -32.19 4.21 6.69
C LYS A 91 -33.23 3.85 7.76
N SER A 92 -33.72 2.61 7.75
CA SER A 92 -34.70 2.12 8.72
C SER A 92 -34.21 2.09 10.17
N LYS A 93 -32.88 2.00 10.38
CA LYS A 93 -32.26 2.02 11.71
C LYS A 93 -31.81 3.41 12.14
N GLY A 94 -31.91 4.42 11.26
CA GLY A 94 -31.45 5.78 11.54
C GLY A 94 -29.94 5.90 11.79
N ASN A 95 -29.15 4.88 11.43
CA ASN A 95 -27.71 4.79 11.69
C ASN A 95 -26.88 4.99 10.41
N THR A 96 -27.41 5.74 9.44
CA THR A 96 -26.72 6.02 8.17
C THR A 96 -25.85 7.25 8.33
N ILE A 97 -24.64 7.19 7.79
CA ILE A 97 -23.74 8.34 7.72
C ILE A 97 -23.72 8.83 6.29
N GLU A 98 -23.99 10.10 6.11
CA GLU A 98 -24.03 10.73 4.79
C GLU A 98 -22.59 11.07 4.35
N PRO A 99 -22.08 10.50 3.24
CA PRO A 99 -20.71 10.75 2.79
C PRO A 99 -20.43 12.23 2.52
N ASP A 100 -21.43 13.00 2.10
CA ASP A 100 -21.30 14.42 1.77
C ASP A 100 -20.86 15.27 2.95
N GLU A 101 -21.26 14.93 4.18
CA GLU A 101 -20.82 15.67 5.39
C GLU A 101 -19.31 15.53 5.61
N ILE A 102 -18.77 14.35 5.30
CA ILE A 102 -17.35 14.04 5.43
C ILE A 102 -16.57 14.71 4.31
N VAL A 103 -17.06 14.63 3.08
CA VAL A 103 -16.45 15.27 1.93
C VAL A 103 -16.39 16.78 2.13
N ALA A 104 -17.47 17.39 2.64
CA ALA A 104 -17.51 18.82 2.92
C ALA A 104 -16.52 19.23 4.03
N LYS A 105 -16.36 18.41 5.07
CA LYS A 105 -15.53 18.74 6.23
C LYS A 105 -14.04 18.40 6.03
N TYR A 106 -13.74 17.28 5.40
CA TYR A 106 -12.39 16.71 5.33
C TYR A 106 -11.89 16.44 3.90
N GLY A 107 -12.73 16.64 2.89
CA GLY A 107 -12.42 16.37 1.48
C GLY A 107 -12.63 14.91 1.07
N ALA A 108 -12.82 14.71 -0.24
CA ALA A 108 -13.07 13.39 -0.83
C ALA A 108 -11.92 12.39 -0.58
N ASP A 109 -10.67 12.87 -0.60
CA ASP A 109 -9.50 12.03 -0.37
C ASP A 109 -9.46 11.44 1.04
N THR A 110 -9.87 12.21 2.04
CA THR A 110 -9.97 11.68 3.42
C THR A 110 -11.00 10.57 3.49
N ALA A 111 -12.19 10.77 2.91
CA ALA A 111 -13.27 9.78 2.93
C ALA A 111 -12.84 8.47 2.23
N ARG A 112 -12.20 8.59 1.06
CA ARG A 112 -11.65 7.46 0.31
C ARG A 112 -10.57 6.74 1.11
N LEU A 113 -9.58 7.47 1.61
CA LEU A 113 -8.45 6.89 2.33
C LEU A 113 -8.93 6.14 3.59
N PHE A 114 -9.85 6.73 4.35
CA PHE A 114 -10.44 6.06 5.52
C PHE A 114 -11.12 4.74 5.13
N THR A 115 -11.99 4.78 4.12
CA THR A 115 -12.75 3.61 3.66
C THR A 115 -11.81 2.46 3.24
N LEU A 116 -10.72 2.80 2.55
CA LEU A 116 -9.74 1.82 2.05
C LEU A 116 -8.73 1.36 3.12
N PHE A 117 -8.56 2.12 4.19
CA PHE A 117 -7.58 1.85 5.26
C PHE A 117 -8.17 1.11 6.46
N ALA A 118 -9.43 1.39 6.81
CA ALA A 118 -10.00 0.99 8.09
C ALA A 118 -10.14 -0.54 8.26
N SER A 119 -10.33 -1.28 7.17
CA SER A 119 -10.46 -2.74 7.20
C SER A 119 -9.96 -3.35 5.88
N PRO A 120 -9.48 -4.60 5.85
CA PRO A 120 -9.32 -5.35 4.60
C PRO A 120 -10.63 -5.35 3.81
N VAL A 121 -10.55 -5.26 2.49
CA VAL A 121 -11.72 -5.05 1.62
C VAL A 121 -12.83 -6.08 1.79
N GLU A 122 -12.50 -7.35 2.08
CA GLU A 122 -13.46 -8.44 2.27
C GLU A 122 -14.08 -8.48 3.68
N ARG A 123 -13.55 -7.71 4.62
CA ARG A 123 -14.00 -7.69 6.01
C ARG A 123 -14.90 -6.51 6.25
N ASP A 124 -15.83 -6.69 7.18
CA ASP A 124 -16.66 -5.60 7.65
C ASP A 124 -15.78 -4.46 8.21
N LEU A 125 -16.23 -3.25 7.95
CA LEU A 125 -15.62 -2.00 8.39
C LEU A 125 -16.51 -1.40 9.48
N GLU A 126 -15.97 -1.26 10.69
CA GLU A 126 -16.64 -0.49 11.74
C GLU A 126 -16.33 0.99 11.54
N TRP A 127 -17.37 1.79 11.42
CA TRP A 127 -17.23 3.23 11.24
C TRP A 127 -16.60 3.90 12.45
N SER A 128 -15.70 4.85 12.20
CA SER A 128 -15.03 5.63 13.25
C SER A 128 -14.71 7.04 12.79
N ASP A 129 -15.34 8.04 13.39
CA ASP A 129 -15.04 9.45 13.13
C ASP A 129 -13.60 9.80 13.50
N GLU A 130 -13.06 9.19 14.56
CA GLU A 130 -11.65 9.31 14.93
C GLU A 130 -10.72 8.73 13.86
N GLY A 131 -11.12 7.63 13.22
CA GLY A 131 -10.41 7.03 12.08
C GLY A 131 -10.39 7.96 10.87
N VAL A 132 -11.51 8.62 10.57
CA VAL A 132 -11.60 9.64 9.51
C VAL A 132 -10.66 10.80 9.81
N GLU A 133 -10.70 11.35 11.02
CA GLU A 133 -9.81 12.45 11.43
C GLU A 133 -8.33 12.03 11.40
N GLY A 134 -8.02 10.78 11.75
CA GLY A 134 -6.68 10.21 11.61
C GLY A 134 -6.17 10.25 10.17
N CYS A 135 -7.01 9.85 9.21
CA CYS A 135 -6.69 9.90 7.78
C CYS A 135 -6.50 11.35 7.29
N TRP A 136 -7.35 12.27 7.73
CA TRP A 136 -7.21 13.69 7.40
C TRP A 136 -5.87 14.25 7.92
N ARG A 137 -5.53 13.99 9.19
CA ARG A 137 -4.26 14.41 9.78
C ARG A 137 -3.06 13.81 9.05
N PHE A 138 -3.17 12.57 8.58
CA PHE A 138 -2.14 11.95 7.75
C PHE A 138 -1.94 12.68 6.43
N LEU A 139 -3.02 12.99 5.68
CA LEU A 139 -2.92 13.75 4.43
C LEU A 139 -2.32 15.15 4.66
N GLN A 140 -2.68 15.82 5.75
CA GLN A 140 -2.07 17.09 6.16
C GLN A 140 -0.57 16.95 6.49
N ARG A 141 -0.13 15.80 7.02
CA ARG A 141 1.30 15.51 7.22
C ARG A 141 2.03 15.29 5.90
N VAL A 142 1.40 14.63 4.92
CA VAL A 142 1.96 14.47 3.57
C VAL A 142 2.13 15.85 2.93
N TRP A 143 1.08 16.67 2.94
CA TRP A 143 1.10 18.05 2.43
C TRP A 143 2.29 18.85 2.97
N ARG A 144 2.44 18.91 4.30
CA ARG A 144 3.55 19.62 4.95
C ARG A 144 4.93 19.02 4.67
N LEU A 145 5.02 17.71 4.41
CA LEU A 145 6.28 17.07 4.06
C LEU A 145 6.74 17.52 2.68
N VAL A 146 5.84 17.44 1.69
CA VAL A 146 6.12 17.82 0.30
C VAL A 146 6.46 19.30 0.20
N HIS A 147 5.62 20.20 0.74
CA HIS A 147 5.91 21.64 0.69
C HIS A 147 7.23 22.02 1.36
N ARG A 148 7.62 21.38 2.47
CA ARG A 148 8.94 21.64 3.06
C ARG A 148 10.09 21.20 2.16
N CYS A 149 9.91 20.14 1.38
CA CYS A 149 10.90 19.69 0.42
C CYS A 149 10.99 20.64 -0.78
N VAL A 150 9.88 21.28 -1.18
CA VAL A 150 9.84 22.30 -2.23
C VAL A 150 10.42 23.64 -1.74
N GLU A 151 9.99 24.14 -0.58
CA GLU A 151 10.44 25.42 0.00
C GLU A 151 11.91 25.43 0.41
N GLY A 152 12.44 24.29 0.86
CA GLY A 152 13.88 24.14 1.18
C GLY A 152 14.80 24.26 -0.04
N ARG A 153 14.23 24.26 -1.24
CA ARG A 153 14.92 24.45 -2.52
C ARG A 153 14.69 25.90 -2.95
N GLU A 154 15.68 26.78 -2.80
CA GLU A 154 15.61 28.08 -3.49
C GLU A 154 15.42 27.84 -5.01
N SER A 155 14.19 28.04 -5.49
CA SER A 155 13.65 28.38 -6.83
C SER A 155 14.43 28.08 -8.13
N SER A 156 15.48 27.25 -8.12
CA SER A 156 16.46 27.19 -9.23
C SER A 156 16.83 25.77 -9.67
N ARG A 157 16.40 24.69 -9.01
CA ARG A 157 16.91 23.33 -9.30
C ARG A 157 15.89 22.29 -9.76
N LEU A 158 14.61 22.63 -9.89
CA LEU A 158 13.60 21.72 -10.44
C LEU A 158 13.37 21.87 -11.95
N ALA A 159 14.16 22.71 -12.63
CA ALA A 159 13.85 23.11 -13.99
C ALA A 159 14.18 22.09 -15.09
N GLU A 160 14.95 21.01 -14.85
CA GLU A 160 15.27 20.09 -15.95
C GLU A 160 15.30 18.62 -15.53
N GLY A 161 14.17 17.95 -15.80
CA GLY A 161 14.09 16.52 -16.03
C GLY A 161 13.73 15.68 -14.81
N ARG A 162 12.97 14.59 -15.07
CA ARG A 162 12.84 13.44 -14.17
C ARG A 162 14.19 13.20 -13.50
N VAL A 163 14.21 13.01 -12.17
CA VAL A 163 15.42 12.53 -11.50
C VAL A 163 15.66 11.12 -12.00
N THR A 164 16.35 11.02 -13.13
CA THR A 164 16.87 9.77 -13.66
C THR A 164 17.74 9.19 -12.56
N ALA A 165 17.58 7.89 -12.30
CA ALA A 165 18.23 7.06 -11.30
C ALA A 165 19.79 7.13 -11.25
N ALA A 166 20.43 8.00 -12.01
CA ALA A 166 21.83 7.98 -12.35
C ALA A 166 22.78 8.74 -11.41
N THR A 167 22.32 9.45 -10.37
CA THR A 167 23.24 10.19 -9.47
C THR A 167 23.49 9.56 -8.10
N ALA A 168 22.82 8.46 -7.75
CA ALA A 168 22.91 7.85 -6.42
C ALA A 168 23.69 6.52 -6.36
N GLY A 169 24.46 6.18 -7.40
CA GLY A 169 25.34 5.01 -7.41
C GLY A 169 26.59 5.11 -6.52
N MET A 170 26.72 6.15 -5.69
CA MET A 170 27.93 6.44 -4.91
C MET A 170 27.68 6.76 -3.42
N ALA A 171 26.44 6.68 -2.93
CA ALA A 171 26.18 6.91 -1.51
C ALA A 171 26.72 5.72 -0.68
N ALA A 172 27.49 6.02 0.37
CA ALA A 172 28.05 5.00 1.26
C ALA A 172 26.95 4.12 1.88
N ASP A 173 27.22 2.83 2.09
CA ASP A 173 26.26 1.95 2.75
C ASP A 173 25.95 2.48 4.16
N GLY A 174 24.66 2.55 4.46
CA GLY A 174 24.13 3.11 5.69
C GLY A 174 24.04 4.63 5.73
N SER A 175 24.29 5.39 4.65
CA SER A 175 24.09 6.85 4.65
C SER A 175 22.59 7.24 4.75
N ALA A 176 22.28 8.47 5.18
CA ALA A 176 20.90 8.94 5.21
C ALA A 176 20.26 8.98 3.82
N VAL A 177 21.04 9.35 2.78
CA VAL A 177 20.63 9.28 1.37
C VAL A 177 20.21 7.87 0.98
N GLN A 178 21.05 6.87 1.24
CA GLN A 178 20.75 5.48 0.89
C GLN A 178 19.54 4.95 1.67
N ARG A 179 19.39 5.32 2.95
CA ARG A 179 18.22 4.96 3.76
C ARG A 179 16.92 5.56 3.23
N VAL A 180 16.92 6.80 2.73
CA VAL A 180 15.76 7.43 2.09
C VAL A 180 15.36 6.66 0.83
N ARG A 181 16.32 6.39 -0.06
CA ARG A 181 16.05 5.62 -1.29
C ARG A 181 15.53 4.21 -0.98
N ARG A 182 16.15 3.52 -0.02
CA ARG A 182 15.71 2.20 0.43
C ARG A 182 14.28 2.23 0.97
N ALA A 183 13.92 3.23 1.78
CA ALA A 183 12.56 3.39 2.27
C ALA A 183 11.56 3.61 1.11
N ALA A 184 11.92 4.41 0.10
CA ALA A 184 11.09 4.67 -1.07
C ALA A 184 10.84 3.41 -1.91
N HIS A 185 11.90 2.68 -2.27
CA HIS A 185 11.77 1.47 -3.07
C HIS A 185 11.12 0.31 -2.29
N ALA A 186 11.32 0.22 -0.97
CA ALA A 186 10.68 -0.79 -0.14
C ALA A 186 9.17 -0.54 -0.04
N ALA A 187 8.78 0.72 0.14
CA ALA A 187 7.38 1.13 0.12
C ALA A 187 6.75 0.85 -1.25
N LEU A 188 7.42 1.23 -2.34
CA LEU A 188 6.93 0.97 -3.70
C LEU A 188 6.75 -0.51 -3.99
N LYS A 189 7.71 -1.35 -3.61
CA LYS A 189 7.59 -2.82 -3.74
C LYS A 189 6.36 -3.32 -2.99
N LYS A 190 6.20 -2.93 -1.72
CA LYS A 190 5.08 -3.36 -0.88
C LYS A 190 3.73 -2.89 -1.43
N VAL A 191 3.60 -1.62 -1.80
CA VAL A 191 2.37 -1.05 -2.37
C VAL A 191 2.01 -1.73 -3.69
N THR A 192 3.00 -1.96 -4.56
CA THR A 192 2.80 -2.67 -5.84
C THR A 192 2.29 -4.09 -5.63
N GLU A 193 2.89 -4.85 -4.71
CA GLU A 193 2.45 -6.21 -4.39
C GLU A 193 1.06 -6.25 -3.74
N ASP A 194 0.77 -5.32 -2.83
CA ASP A 194 -0.51 -5.25 -2.11
C ASP A 194 -1.66 -4.80 -3.03
N LEU A 195 -1.42 -3.90 -3.99
CA LEU A 195 -2.39 -3.47 -5.00
C LEU A 195 -2.61 -4.54 -6.09
N GLY A 196 -1.54 -5.13 -6.62
CA GLY A 196 -1.64 -5.99 -7.80
C GLY A 196 -1.97 -7.45 -7.50
N VAL A 197 -1.42 -8.01 -6.41
CA VAL A 197 -1.50 -9.46 -6.14
C VAL A 197 -2.48 -9.79 -5.03
N ARG A 198 -2.54 -8.95 -3.99
CA ARG A 198 -3.23 -9.30 -2.73
C ARG A 198 -4.52 -8.52 -2.48
N ASN A 199 -4.84 -7.50 -3.28
CA ASN A 199 -5.93 -6.56 -3.03
C ASN A 199 -5.97 -6.04 -1.58
N SER A 200 -4.82 -5.92 -0.94
CA SER A 200 -4.67 -5.57 0.48
C SER A 200 -4.48 -4.06 0.63
N LEU A 201 -5.55 -3.31 0.31
CA LEU A 201 -5.52 -1.85 0.19
C LEU A 201 -5.13 -1.15 1.50
N ASN A 202 -5.59 -1.69 2.63
CA ASN A 202 -5.26 -1.17 3.95
C ASN A 202 -3.77 -1.31 4.29
N THR A 203 -3.13 -2.43 3.89
CA THR A 203 -1.70 -2.63 4.13
C THR A 203 -0.82 -1.85 3.16
N ALA A 204 -1.32 -1.57 1.95
CA ALA A 204 -0.68 -0.63 1.04
C ALA A 204 -0.65 0.79 1.64
N ILE A 205 -1.78 1.27 2.15
CA ILE A 205 -1.86 2.58 2.82
C ILE A 205 -0.97 2.61 4.08
N ALA A 206 -0.96 1.53 4.88
CA ALA A 206 -0.07 1.43 6.03
C ALA A 206 1.41 1.55 5.62
N ALA A 207 1.82 0.92 4.51
CA ALA A 207 3.17 1.05 3.97
C ALA A 207 3.51 2.49 3.60
N ILE A 208 2.58 3.23 2.99
CA ILE A 208 2.75 4.65 2.67
C ILE A 208 2.87 5.48 3.96
N MET A 209 2.07 5.18 5.00
CA MET A 209 2.16 5.86 6.30
C MET A 209 3.51 5.62 6.99
N GLU A 210 3.99 4.37 7.02
CA GLU A 210 5.31 4.01 7.53
C GLU A 210 6.43 4.69 6.74
N TYR A 211 6.29 4.75 5.42
CA TYR A 211 7.22 5.43 4.54
C TYR A 211 7.30 6.93 4.83
N VAL A 212 6.16 7.60 4.97
CA VAL A 212 6.10 9.02 5.38
C VAL A 212 6.76 9.23 6.74
N ASN A 213 6.56 8.32 7.70
CA ASN A 213 7.26 8.38 8.99
C ASN A 213 8.79 8.29 8.82
N ALA A 214 9.27 7.37 7.98
CA ALA A 214 10.69 7.22 7.68
C ALA A 214 11.27 8.49 7.04
N LEU A 215 10.57 9.11 6.08
CA LEU A 215 10.99 10.37 5.47
C LEU A 215 11.08 11.50 6.50
N TYR A 216 10.10 11.63 7.39
CA TYR A 216 10.15 12.62 8.47
C TYR A 216 11.35 12.43 9.40
N SER A 217 11.73 11.19 9.70
CA SER A 217 12.88 10.88 10.55
C SER A 217 14.23 11.09 9.85
N LEU A 218 14.29 10.91 8.53
CA LEU A 218 15.53 10.95 7.76
C LEU A 218 15.81 12.29 7.08
N LYS A 219 14.78 13.09 6.80
CA LYS A 219 14.88 14.27 5.92
C LYS A 219 16.03 15.22 6.27
N ASP A 220 16.20 15.57 7.55
CA ASP A 220 17.19 16.58 7.95
C ASP A 220 18.63 16.07 7.78
N GLN A 221 18.84 14.75 8.00
CA GLN A 221 20.13 14.11 7.77
C GLN A 221 20.39 13.91 6.28
N ALA A 222 19.37 13.53 5.52
CA ALA A 222 19.48 13.34 4.08
C ALA A 222 19.84 14.67 3.39
N PHE A 223 19.17 15.78 3.72
CA PHE A 223 19.49 17.11 3.17
C PHE A 223 20.88 17.63 3.55
N ALA A 224 21.51 17.08 4.60
CA ALA A 224 22.86 17.43 5.01
C ALA A 224 23.95 16.62 4.27
N GLU A 225 23.58 15.56 3.56
CA GLU A 225 24.50 14.69 2.82
C GLU A 225 24.50 15.02 1.31
N ASP A 226 25.65 14.80 0.66
CA ASP A 226 25.76 14.92 -0.80
C ASP A 226 24.79 13.96 -1.50
N GLY A 227 23.99 14.47 -2.43
CA GLY A 227 22.93 13.71 -3.12
C GLY A 227 21.59 13.66 -2.37
N GLY A 228 21.49 14.28 -1.20
CA GLY A 228 20.26 14.42 -0.40
C GLY A 228 19.06 14.96 -1.16
N ASP A 229 19.26 16.08 -1.88
CA ASP A 229 18.19 16.73 -2.64
C ASP A 229 17.58 15.81 -3.69
N ALA A 230 18.43 15.08 -4.43
CA ALA A 230 18.01 14.18 -5.49
C ALA A 230 17.28 12.96 -4.93
N ALA A 231 17.81 12.35 -3.85
CA ALA A 231 17.14 11.23 -3.19
C ALA A 231 15.80 11.62 -2.57
N MET A 232 15.70 12.83 -2.00
CA MET A 232 14.42 13.32 -1.49
C MET A 232 13.44 13.65 -2.63
N ALA A 233 13.91 14.16 -3.77
CA ALA A 233 13.05 14.38 -4.94
C ALA A 233 12.45 13.06 -5.44
N GLU A 234 13.28 12.03 -5.68
CA GLU A 234 12.84 10.68 -6.04
C GLU A 234 11.85 10.13 -5.01
N ALA A 235 12.17 10.28 -3.72
CA ALA A 235 11.32 9.82 -2.63
C ALA A 235 9.92 10.48 -2.64
N ILE A 236 9.86 11.79 -2.87
CA ILE A 236 8.60 12.52 -2.93
C ILE A 236 7.80 12.19 -4.19
N ASP A 237 8.44 12.07 -5.35
CA ASP A 237 7.76 11.63 -6.59
C ASP A 237 7.12 10.25 -6.38
N LEU A 238 7.86 9.30 -5.82
CA LEU A 238 7.34 7.96 -5.51
C LEU A 238 6.22 8.00 -4.47
N LEU A 239 6.30 8.88 -3.45
CA LEU A 239 5.24 9.06 -2.47
C LEU A 239 3.93 9.51 -3.14
N VAL A 240 4.01 10.54 -3.99
CA VAL A 240 2.85 11.13 -4.65
C VAL A 240 2.20 10.13 -5.61
N VAL A 241 2.99 9.41 -6.42
CA VAL A 241 2.47 8.38 -7.33
C VAL A 241 1.83 7.22 -6.57
N MET A 242 2.44 6.75 -5.47
CA MET A 242 1.84 5.68 -4.64
C MET A 242 0.53 6.12 -3.96
N LEU A 243 0.39 7.41 -3.65
CA LEU A 243 -0.79 7.95 -2.98
C LEU A 243 -1.96 8.17 -3.95
N ALA A 244 -1.68 8.44 -5.23
CA ALA A 244 -2.67 8.81 -6.24
C ALA A 244 -3.88 7.87 -6.40
N PRO A 245 -3.75 6.52 -6.31
CA PRO A 245 -4.92 5.64 -6.36
C PRO A 245 -5.90 5.83 -5.19
N PHE A 246 -5.38 6.24 -4.03
CA PHE A 246 -6.14 6.36 -2.79
C PHE A 246 -6.70 7.77 -2.59
N ALA A 247 -5.85 8.78 -2.79
CA ALA A 247 -6.13 10.20 -2.59
C ALA A 247 -5.72 10.99 -3.85
N PRO A 248 -6.51 10.89 -4.94
CA PRO A 248 -6.14 11.42 -6.25
C PRO A 248 -6.00 12.93 -6.29
N HIS A 249 -6.83 13.68 -5.56
CA HIS A 249 -6.87 15.15 -5.70
C HIS A 249 -5.64 15.80 -5.07
N ILE A 250 -5.30 15.40 -3.84
CA ILE A 250 -4.07 15.87 -3.17
C ILE A 250 -2.83 15.38 -3.89
N ALA A 251 -2.85 14.17 -4.47
CA ALA A 251 -1.72 13.67 -5.24
C ALA A 251 -1.48 14.50 -6.51
N GLU A 252 -2.54 14.82 -7.27
CA GLU A 252 -2.46 15.69 -8.44
C GLU A 252 -1.90 17.07 -8.07
N GLU A 253 -2.44 17.71 -7.04
CA GLU A 253 -1.96 19.03 -6.61
C GLU A 253 -0.48 19.00 -6.21
N LEU A 254 -0.09 18.04 -5.37
CA LEU A 254 1.29 17.89 -4.92
C LEU A 254 2.25 17.55 -6.05
N TRP A 255 1.79 16.86 -7.10
CA TRP A 255 2.57 16.54 -8.28
C TRP A 255 2.94 17.79 -9.09
N HIS A 256 2.00 18.72 -9.25
CA HIS A 256 2.29 20.02 -9.88
C HIS A 256 3.14 20.92 -8.99
N GLU A 257 2.90 20.93 -7.68
CA GLU A 257 3.69 21.71 -6.71
C GLU A 257 5.18 21.31 -6.69
N VAL A 258 5.52 20.04 -6.95
CA VAL A 258 6.92 19.60 -7.07
C VAL A 258 7.53 19.90 -8.45
N GLY A 259 6.76 20.45 -9.39
CA GLY A 259 7.24 20.99 -10.66
C GLY A 259 6.90 20.16 -11.91
N HIS A 260 6.10 19.10 -11.80
CA HIS A 260 5.62 18.37 -12.98
C HIS A 260 4.51 19.13 -13.69
N SER A 261 4.33 18.89 -14.99
CA SER A 261 3.34 19.61 -15.83
C SER A 261 2.21 18.74 -16.36
N GLU A 262 2.41 17.42 -16.44
CA GLU A 262 1.36 16.46 -16.75
C GLU A 262 0.73 15.90 -15.47
N SER A 263 -0.52 15.45 -15.56
CA SER A 263 -1.22 14.84 -14.44
C SER A 263 -0.50 13.58 -13.92
N VAL A 264 -0.48 13.39 -12.60
CA VAL A 264 0.08 12.18 -11.97
C VAL A 264 -0.62 10.92 -12.46
N HIS A 265 -1.90 11.04 -12.85
CA HIS A 265 -2.70 9.93 -13.36
C HIS A 265 -2.32 9.49 -14.78
N ARG A 266 -1.44 10.23 -15.45
CA ARG A 266 -0.84 9.84 -16.74
C ARG A 266 0.57 9.24 -16.57
N GLU A 267 1.15 9.35 -15.38
CA GLU A 267 2.47 8.78 -15.12
C GLU A 267 2.37 7.25 -15.05
N PRO A 268 3.24 6.52 -15.77
CA PRO A 268 3.32 5.07 -15.63
C PRO A 268 3.64 4.65 -14.20
N TRP A 269 3.05 3.56 -13.73
CA TRP A 269 3.38 3.03 -12.40
C TRP A 269 4.88 2.69 -12.31
N PRO A 270 5.61 3.23 -11.31
CA PRO A 270 7.06 3.11 -11.25
C PRO A 270 7.50 1.69 -10.87
N LYS A 271 8.73 1.34 -11.25
CA LYS A 271 9.37 0.08 -10.86
C LYS A 271 10.31 0.34 -9.70
N TYR A 272 10.26 -0.53 -8.69
CA TYR A 272 11.26 -0.49 -7.62
C TYR A 272 12.60 -1.05 -8.13
N ASP A 273 13.70 -0.61 -7.51
CA ASP A 273 15.05 -1.07 -7.79
C ASP A 273 15.44 -2.15 -6.75
N PRO A 274 15.60 -3.42 -7.15
CA PRO A 274 16.03 -4.49 -6.24
C PRO A 274 17.41 -4.25 -5.62
N ASP A 275 18.32 -3.59 -6.32
CA ASP A 275 19.69 -3.39 -5.86
C ASP A 275 19.73 -2.38 -4.71
N VAL A 276 18.85 -1.37 -4.73
CA VAL A 276 18.69 -0.40 -3.62
C VAL A 276 18.13 -1.06 -2.35
N LEU A 277 17.42 -2.18 -2.49
CA LEU A 277 16.89 -2.94 -1.36
C LEU A 277 17.93 -3.85 -0.72
N THR A 278 19.06 -4.08 -1.38
CA THR A 278 20.15 -4.86 -0.79
C THR A 278 20.75 -4.11 0.41
N VAL A 279 21.04 -4.89 1.44
CA VAL A 279 21.68 -4.44 2.69
C VAL A 279 22.85 -5.35 2.94
N GLU A 280 24.04 -4.80 3.19
CA GLU A 280 25.20 -5.61 3.57
C GLU A 280 25.17 -5.98 5.05
N SER A 281 24.43 -5.21 5.85
CA SER A 281 24.25 -5.41 7.29
C SER A 281 22.80 -5.22 7.74
N VAL A 282 22.42 -5.95 8.79
CA VAL A 282 21.07 -6.00 9.34
C VAL A 282 21.13 -5.96 10.86
N GLU A 283 20.19 -5.22 11.47
CA GLU A 283 20.00 -5.24 12.91
C GLU A 283 19.19 -6.48 13.30
N ILE A 284 19.76 -7.36 14.12
CA ILE A 284 19.07 -8.52 14.67
C ILE A 284 18.87 -8.38 16.17
N ALA A 285 17.73 -8.86 16.68
CA ALA A 285 17.47 -8.91 18.11
C ALA A 285 18.28 -10.05 18.75
N VAL A 286 18.96 -9.78 19.88
CA VAL A 286 19.62 -10.82 20.67
C VAL A 286 18.74 -11.19 21.84
N GLN A 287 18.40 -12.47 21.92
CA GLN A 287 17.63 -13.05 23.01
C GLN A 287 18.49 -13.97 23.87
N VAL A 288 18.19 -14.00 25.17
CA VAL A 288 18.72 -15.01 26.10
C VAL A 288 17.53 -15.73 26.71
N ASN A 289 17.43 -17.04 26.46
CA ASN A 289 16.28 -17.87 26.86
C ASN A 289 14.93 -17.27 26.44
N GLY A 290 14.84 -16.79 25.19
CA GLY A 290 13.62 -16.25 24.60
C GLY A 290 13.25 -14.81 25.00
N LYS A 291 14.05 -14.15 25.86
CA LYS A 291 13.83 -12.74 26.23
C LYS A 291 14.83 -11.84 25.53
N VAL A 292 14.36 -10.79 24.84
CA VAL A 292 15.23 -9.80 24.18
C VAL A 292 16.09 -9.09 25.23
N ARG A 293 17.37 -8.95 24.92
CA ARG A 293 18.39 -8.32 25.78
C ARG A 293 19.07 -7.14 25.11
N ASP A 294 19.32 -7.25 23.82
CA ASP A 294 19.89 -6.18 23.05
C ASP A 294 19.58 -6.34 21.57
N ARG A 295 20.10 -5.41 20.76
CA ARG A 295 20.14 -5.53 19.31
C ARG A 295 21.56 -5.30 18.83
N ILE A 296 21.97 -6.05 17.81
CA ILE A 296 23.30 -5.93 17.20
C ILE A 296 23.17 -5.79 15.69
N THR A 297 24.09 -5.06 15.09
CA THR A 297 24.21 -4.97 13.63
C THR A 297 25.25 -5.98 13.16
N VAL A 298 24.84 -6.86 12.25
CA VAL A 298 25.67 -7.94 11.71
C VAL A 298 25.53 -7.99 10.19
N SER A 299 26.46 -8.64 9.48
CA SER A 299 26.30 -8.85 8.04
C SER A 299 25.04 -9.68 7.74
N VAL A 300 24.39 -9.46 6.60
CA VAL A 300 23.29 -10.33 6.15
C VAL A 300 23.70 -11.80 6.01
N ASP A 301 24.96 -12.05 5.65
CA ASP A 301 25.52 -13.39 5.48
C ASP A 301 26.27 -13.87 6.74
N VAL A 302 25.99 -13.27 7.90
CA VAL A 302 26.65 -13.63 9.16
C VAL A 302 26.40 -15.10 9.50
N SER A 303 27.47 -15.81 9.85
CA SER A 303 27.36 -17.16 10.40
C SER A 303 26.81 -17.13 11.82
N GLU A 304 26.25 -18.25 12.30
CA GLU A 304 25.76 -18.35 13.67
C GLU A 304 26.86 -18.05 14.70
N ASP A 305 28.08 -18.52 14.45
CA ASP A 305 29.25 -18.28 15.30
C ASP A 305 29.64 -16.80 15.33
N ALA A 306 29.73 -16.15 14.18
CA ALA A 306 30.06 -14.73 14.10
C ALA A 306 28.97 -13.83 14.72
N ALA A 307 27.70 -14.21 14.58
CA ALA A 307 26.59 -13.51 15.23
C ALA A 307 26.66 -13.67 16.76
N PHE A 308 27.05 -14.86 17.25
CA PHE A 308 27.27 -15.10 18.67
C PHE A 308 28.44 -14.28 19.21
N GLU A 309 29.57 -14.22 18.52
CA GLU A 309 30.71 -13.39 18.92
C GLU A 309 30.32 -11.91 19.01
N ALA A 310 29.62 -11.38 18.00
CA ALA A 310 29.10 -10.02 18.01
C ALA A 310 28.11 -9.78 19.16
N ALA A 311 27.24 -10.76 19.47
CA ALA A 311 26.31 -10.67 20.59
C ALA A 311 27.02 -10.64 21.96
N MET A 312 28.11 -11.39 22.12
CA MET A 312 28.88 -11.44 23.37
C MET A 312 29.64 -10.14 23.65
N ALA A 313 29.91 -9.33 22.62
CA ALA A 313 30.45 -7.98 22.79
C ALA A 313 29.46 -7.03 23.50
N SER A 314 28.16 -7.34 23.52
CA SER A 314 27.18 -6.58 24.31
C SER A 314 27.28 -6.92 25.79
N ALA A 315 27.54 -5.90 26.61
CA ALA A 315 27.52 -6.01 28.07
C ALA A 315 26.16 -6.48 28.61
N ARG A 316 25.05 -6.13 27.96
CA ARG A 316 23.69 -6.53 28.37
C ARG A 316 23.45 -8.02 28.15
N VAL A 317 23.92 -8.54 27.01
CA VAL A 317 23.82 -9.96 26.67
C VAL A 317 24.70 -10.79 27.61
N SER A 318 25.97 -10.37 27.77
CA SER A 318 26.91 -11.02 28.69
C SER A 318 26.40 -11.05 30.13
N ALA A 319 25.85 -9.94 30.63
CA ALA A 319 25.25 -9.89 31.97
C ALA A 319 24.02 -10.81 32.12
N ALA A 320 23.21 -10.95 31.05
CA ALA A 320 22.04 -11.81 31.07
C ALA A 320 22.37 -13.31 31.05
N ILE A 321 23.52 -13.68 30.47
CA ILE A 321 24.05 -15.05 30.53
C ILE A 321 24.70 -15.30 31.89
N GLY A 322 25.48 -14.35 32.39
CA GLY A 322 26.16 -14.45 33.68
C GLY A 322 27.06 -15.67 33.75
N SER A 323 26.90 -16.50 34.79
CA SER A 323 27.65 -17.75 34.97
C SER A 323 27.01 -18.99 34.31
N ALA A 324 25.94 -18.83 33.54
CA ALA A 324 25.29 -19.95 32.86
C ALA A 324 26.14 -20.44 31.67
N SER A 325 26.13 -21.75 31.41
CA SER A 325 26.76 -22.28 30.21
C SER A 325 25.81 -22.17 29.02
N VAL A 326 26.33 -21.68 27.90
CA VAL A 326 25.62 -21.66 26.62
C VAL A 326 25.52 -23.10 26.12
N LYS A 327 24.29 -23.59 25.93
CA LYS A 327 24.03 -24.96 25.45
C LYS A 327 23.78 -25.01 23.96
N LYS A 328 23.16 -23.96 23.42
CA LYS A 328 22.83 -23.85 22.01
C LYS A 328 22.60 -22.40 21.62
N THR A 329 22.98 -22.06 20.41
CA THR A 329 22.60 -20.84 19.70
C THR A 329 21.59 -21.20 18.60
N ILE A 330 20.72 -20.26 18.28
CA ILE A 330 19.77 -20.38 17.17
C ILE A 330 19.76 -19.05 16.46
N LEU A 331 20.40 -19.01 15.29
CA LEU A 331 20.31 -17.87 14.40
C LEU A 331 19.11 -18.03 13.47
N VAL A 332 18.24 -17.02 13.43
CA VAL A 332 17.25 -16.83 12.38
C VAL A 332 17.77 -15.70 11.50
N PRO A 333 18.29 -16.00 10.28
CA PRO A 333 18.94 -15.01 9.42
C PRO A 333 18.10 -13.73 9.25
N GLY A 334 18.74 -12.58 9.43
CA GLY A 334 18.11 -11.26 9.31
C GLY A 334 17.05 -10.91 10.34
N LYS A 335 16.83 -11.72 11.39
CA LYS A 335 15.79 -11.47 12.40
C LYS A 335 16.32 -11.45 13.83
N LEU A 336 16.89 -12.57 14.29
CA LEU A 336 17.30 -12.69 15.69
C LEU A 336 18.35 -13.77 15.90
N LEU A 337 19.12 -13.62 16.97
CA LEU A 337 19.93 -14.68 17.57
C LEU A 337 19.35 -15.00 18.96
N ASN A 338 18.97 -16.26 19.21
CA ASN A 338 18.56 -16.71 20.53
C ASN A 338 19.64 -17.59 21.16
N ILE A 339 20.15 -17.17 22.31
CA ILE A 339 21.15 -17.86 23.09
C ILE A 339 20.45 -18.64 24.20
N VAL A 340 20.52 -19.96 24.13
CA VAL A 340 19.97 -20.86 25.14
C VAL A 340 21.06 -21.12 26.19
N ALA A 341 20.91 -20.50 27.35
CA ALA A 341 21.86 -20.58 28.45
C ALA A 341 21.23 -21.30 29.65
N ARG A 342 21.94 -22.27 30.22
CA ARG A 342 21.47 -23.04 31.38
C ARG A 342 22.46 -22.90 32.52
N ARG A 343 21.99 -22.55 33.72
CA ARG A 343 22.80 -22.68 34.92
C ARG A 343 22.96 -24.16 35.22
N GLU A 344 24.19 -24.59 35.44
CA GLU A 344 24.43 -25.93 35.99
C GLU A 344 23.85 -25.93 37.40
N SER A 345 22.92 -26.85 37.66
CA SER A 345 22.45 -27.10 39.01
C SER A 345 23.63 -27.66 39.81
N PRO A 346 23.84 -27.20 41.06
CA PRO A 346 24.88 -27.76 41.93
C PRO A 346 24.68 -29.26 42.17
#